data_AF-A0A813HWE1-F1
#
_entry.id   AF-A0A813HWE1-F1
#
_cell.length_a   1.000
_cell.length_b   1.000
_cell.length_c   1.000
_cell.angle_alpha   90.00
_cell.angle_beta   90.00
_cell.angle_gamma   90.00
#
_symmetry.space_group_name_H-M   'P 1'
#
loop_
_entity.id
_entity.type
_entity.pdbx_description
1 polymer ?
#
loop_
_entity_poly.entity_id
_entity_poly.type
_entity_poly.pdbx_seq_one_letter_code
_entity_poly.pdbx_strand_id
1 'polypeptide(L)'
;EGKGPLPVAELEVEFKALWKVPFNMQQAGETDAVTFLLKWPTKVDVVQQEDGQYVVHLAKKGTDKPKAAEKAPAPAAPSKAGSPAASPASPAAAPQAPPAAAPVQEQARLPDVAAAAVVVDASSLPEIQRQAVSILQTMQDMVQRQEALVKALSQLQGGGA
;
A
#
# COMPACT_ATOMS: atom_id res chain seq x y z
N GLU A 1 11.29 -4.48 27.00
CA GLU A 1 11.62 -4.99 25.65
C GLU A 1 10.88 -4.11 24.62
N GLY A 2 11.45 -3.01 24.12
CA GLY A 2 12.79 -2.89 23.55
C GLY A 2 12.80 -3.11 22.03
N LYS A 3 11.65 -3.01 21.33
CA LYS A 3 11.60 -3.11 19.86
C LYS A 3 12.24 -1.87 19.24
N GLY A 4 13.57 -1.90 19.16
CA GLY A 4 14.36 -0.97 18.36
C GLY A 4 14.08 -1.15 16.86
N PRO A 5 14.64 -0.26 16.02
CA PRO A 5 14.56 -0.37 14.57
C PRO A 5 14.97 -1.77 14.11
N LEU A 6 14.03 -2.47 13.47
CA LEU A 6 14.30 -3.81 12.94
C LEU A 6 14.80 -3.68 11.50
N PRO A 7 16.00 -4.19 11.18
CA PRO A 7 16.48 -4.18 9.82
C PRO A 7 15.61 -5.09 8.95
N VAL A 8 15.36 -4.68 7.71
CA VAL A 8 14.54 -5.44 6.75
C VAL A 8 15.02 -6.89 6.58
N ALA A 9 16.32 -7.15 6.72
CA ALA A 9 16.90 -8.50 6.64
C ALA A 9 16.43 -9.46 7.75
N GLU A 10 16.12 -8.94 8.94
CA GLU A 10 15.64 -9.74 10.08
C GLU A 10 14.11 -9.76 10.18
N LEU A 11 13.44 -8.94 9.36
CA LEU A 11 12.00 -8.75 9.38
C LEU A 11 11.23 -10.03 9.02
N GLU A 12 11.71 -10.81 8.04
CA GLU A 12 11.09 -12.09 7.67
C GLU A 12 11.06 -13.08 8.84
N VAL A 13 12.17 -13.16 9.58
CA VAL A 13 12.34 -14.10 10.70
C VAL A 13 11.42 -13.69 11.85
N GLU A 14 11.42 -12.42 12.22
CA GLU A 14 10.54 -11.90 13.29
C GLU A 14 9.06 -11.94 12.88
N PHE A 15 8.72 -11.66 11.63
CA PHE A 15 7.34 -11.71 11.17
C PHE A 15 6.78 -13.13 11.25
N LYS A 16 7.55 -14.12 10.81
CA LYS A 16 7.19 -15.54 10.92
C LYS A 16 7.05 -15.97 12.38
N ALA A 17 7.94 -15.53 13.25
CA ALA A 17 7.91 -15.87 14.68
C ALA A 17 6.70 -15.25 15.40
N LEU A 18 6.41 -13.98 15.12
CA LEU A 18 5.41 -13.20 15.85
C LEU A 18 3.99 -13.43 15.32
N TRP A 19 3.81 -13.51 14.00
CA TRP A 19 2.48 -13.61 13.38
C TRP A 19 2.14 -15.04 12.96
N LYS A 20 3.09 -15.99 13.00
CA LYS A 20 2.91 -17.38 12.50
C LYS A 20 2.44 -17.46 11.04
N VAL A 21 2.54 -16.37 10.30
CA VAL A 21 2.19 -16.28 8.89
C VAL A 21 3.49 -16.20 8.07
N PRO A 22 3.68 -17.07 7.06
CA PRO A 22 4.83 -16.95 6.16
C PRO A 22 4.80 -15.60 5.43
N PHE A 23 5.95 -14.94 5.38
CA PHE A 23 6.13 -13.65 4.70
C PHE A 23 6.05 -13.88 3.18
N ASN A 24 4.84 -13.88 2.64
CA ASN A 24 4.60 -14.19 1.22
C ASN A 24 4.65 -12.95 0.35
N MET A 25 5.84 -12.39 0.13
CA MET A 25 6.06 -11.30 -0.83
C MET A 25 5.61 -11.68 -2.25
N GLN A 26 5.85 -12.93 -2.64
CA GLN A 26 5.46 -13.42 -3.97
C GLN A 26 3.94 -13.43 -4.19
N GLN A 27 3.13 -13.65 -3.15
CA GLN A 27 1.68 -13.57 -3.28
C GLN A 27 1.18 -12.14 -3.47
N ALA A 28 1.92 -11.16 -2.94
CA ALA A 28 1.64 -9.75 -3.16
C ALA A 28 2.09 -9.25 -4.54
N GLY A 29 2.85 -10.07 -5.29
CA GLY A 29 3.47 -9.69 -6.56
C GLY A 29 4.63 -8.70 -6.40
N GLU A 30 5.18 -8.60 -5.19
CA GLU A 30 6.24 -7.64 -4.85
C GLU A 30 7.56 -8.36 -4.63
N THR A 31 8.60 -7.85 -5.26
CA THR A 31 9.98 -8.35 -5.15
C THR A 31 10.78 -7.67 -4.04
N ASP A 32 10.24 -6.57 -3.50
CA ASP A 32 10.94 -5.71 -2.54
C ASP A 32 10.12 -5.51 -1.25
N ALA A 33 10.77 -5.78 -0.10
CA ALA A 33 10.10 -5.77 1.20
C ALA A 33 9.71 -4.35 1.63
N VAL A 34 10.48 -3.34 1.22
CA VAL A 34 10.17 -1.93 1.50
C VAL A 34 8.87 -1.53 0.80
N THR A 35 8.73 -1.92 -0.46
CA THR A 35 7.53 -1.72 -1.28
C THR A 35 6.31 -2.42 -0.65
N PHE A 36 6.50 -3.65 -0.18
CA PHE A 36 5.45 -4.39 0.53
C PHE A 36 5.01 -3.69 1.81
N LEU A 37 5.95 -3.21 2.62
CA LEU A 37 5.65 -2.51 3.87
C LEU A 37 4.98 -1.15 3.63
N LEU A 38 5.29 -0.47 2.52
CA LEU A 38 4.63 0.76 2.09
C LEU A 38 3.12 0.59 1.83
N LYS A 39 2.64 -0.63 1.55
CA LYS A 39 1.19 -0.93 1.44
C LYS A 39 0.49 -1.00 2.80
N TRP A 40 1.25 -1.05 3.90
CA TRP A 40 0.72 -1.18 5.26
C TRP A 40 1.15 -0.03 6.19
N PRO A 41 1.00 1.25 5.79
CA PRO A 41 1.50 2.39 6.56
C PRO A 41 0.85 2.53 7.94
N THR A 42 -0.32 1.92 8.14
CA THR A 42 -1.03 1.92 9.43
C THR A 42 -0.39 0.98 10.46
N LYS A 43 0.43 0.03 10.02
CA LYS A 43 1.02 -1.02 10.88
C LYS A 43 2.54 -0.90 10.99
N VAL A 44 3.18 -0.39 9.95
CA VAL A 44 4.64 -0.31 9.84
C VAL A 44 5.04 1.06 9.31
N ASP A 45 6.10 1.60 9.87
CA ASP A 45 6.76 2.84 9.44
C ASP A 45 8.17 2.46 8.99
N VAL A 46 8.50 2.74 7.73
CA VAL A 46 9.79 2.38 7.15
C VAL A 46 10.67 3.62 7.09
N VAL A 47 11.80 3.57 7.77
CA VAL A 47 12.76 4.68 7.84
C VAL A 47 14.06 4.24 7.19
N GLN A 48 14.61 5.07 6.31
CA GLN A 48 15.94 4.86 5.74
C GLN A 48 16.99 5.48 6.68
N GLN A 49 17.97 4.68 7.12
CA GLN A 49 19.12 5.17 7.89
C GLN A 49 20.20 5.79 6.99
N GLU A 50 21.08 6.61 7.58
CA GLU A 50 22.21 7.25 6.89
C GLU A 50 23.18 6.25 6.24
N ASP A 51 23.27 5.02 6.78
CA ASP A 51 24.05 3.92 6.20
C ASP A 51 23.42 3.28 4.95
N GLY A 52 22.28 3.78 4.48
CA GLY A 52 21.54 3.25 3.32
C GLY A 52 20.70 2.01 3.64
N GLN A 53 20.63 1.62 4.90
CA GLN A 53 19.86 0.47 5.37
C GLN A 53 18.42 0.88 5.70
N TYR A 54 17.45 0.07 5.28
CA TYR A 54 16.04 0.26 5.63
C TYR A 54 15.75 -0.42 6.96
N VAL A 55 15.20 0.35 7.89
CA VAL A 55 14.74 -0.14 9.19
C VAL A 55 13.24 0.08 9.33
N VAL A 56 12.59 -0.84 10.01
CA VAL A 56 11.13 -0.86 10.14
C VAL A 56 10.75 -0.70 11.59
N HIS A 57 9.86 0.25 11.84
CA HIS A 57 9.20 0.46 13.11
C HIS A 57 7.79 -0.09 13.03
N LEU A 58 7.46 -1.00 13.95
CA LEU A 58 6.08 -1.42 14.17
C LEU A 58 5.35 -0.26 14.84
N ALA A 59 4.27 0.22 14.21
CA ALA A 59 3.42 1.26 14.76
C ALA A 59 2.76 0.73 16.05
N LYS A 60 3.43 0.95 17.19
CA LYS A 60 2.86 0.62 18.49
C LYS A 60 1.67 1.56 18.67
N LYS A 61 0.48 0.98 18.75
CA LYS A 61 -0.77 1.70 18.91
C LYS A 61 -0.69 2.53 20.21
N GLY A 62 -0.37 3.81 20.08
CA GLY A 62 -0.28 4.81 21.15
C GLY A 62 1.14 5.00 21.70
N THR A 63 1.69 6.21 21.51
CA THR A 63 3.00 6.71 22.02
C THR A 63 4.18 6.19 21.18
N ASP A 64 4.91 6.98 20.40
CA ASP A 64 5.42 8.32 20.66
C ASP A 64 5.80 9.03 19.35
N LYS A 65 5.69 10.36 19.36
CA LYS A 65 6.10 11.30 18.34
C LYS A 65 7.64 11.38 18.31
N PRO A 66 8.35 11.17 17.19
CA PRO A 66 9.74 11.59 17.15
C PRO A 66 9.77 13.12 17.13
N LYS A 67 9.97 13.69 18.32
CA LYS A 67 10.61 14.99 18.50
C LYS A 67 12.09 14.83 18.15
N ALA A 68 12.49 15.33 16.98
CA ALA A 68 13.82 15.83 16.70
C ALA A 68 13.62 17.19 15.99
N ALA A 69 13.61 18.28 16.76
CA ALA A 69 14.70 19.28 16.88
C ALA A 69 14.72 20.24 15.68
N GLU A 70 13.98 21.36 15.70
CA GLU A 70 14.29 22.65 16.33
C GLU A 70 15.65 23.29 15.94
N LYS A 71 15.64 24.10 14.86
CA LYS A 71 16.23 25.46 14.67
C LYS A 71 16.20 25.76 13.15
N ALA A 72 15.76 26.88 12.60
CA ALA A 72 15.64 28.26 13.09
C ALA A 72 14.64 29.03 12.16
N PRO A 73 14.42 30.36 12.34
CA PRO A 73 13.10 31.00 12.28
C PRO A 73 12.66 31.52 10.89
N ALA A 74 11.34 31.61 10.71
CA ALA A 74 10.69 32.57 9.79
C ALA A 74 10.88 34.02 10.34
N PRO A 75 10.67 35.13 9.60
CA PRO A 75 9.88 35.25 8.37
C PRO A 75 10.44 36.21 7.30
N ALA A 76 10.03 36.06 6.03
CA ALA A 76 9.92 37.20 5.11
C ALA A 76 8.99 36.88 3.93
N ALA A 77 7.84 37.57 3.96
CA ALA A 77 7.02 38.16 2.90
C ALA A 77 7.06 37.66 1.43
N PRO A 78 5.93 37.79 0.71
CA PRO A 78 5.69 37.21 -0.61
C PRO A 78 6.29 38.06 -1.73
N SER A 79 6.75 37.43 -2.82
CA SER A 79 7.06 38.14 -4.06
C SER A 79 6.55 37.39 -5.30
N LYS A 80 5.64 38.12 -5.95
CA LYS A 80 5.12 38.07 -7.31
C LYS A 80 5.89 37.28 -8.38
N ALA A 81 5.05 36.63 -9.21
CA ALA A 81 5.00 36.67 -10.68
C ALA A 81 6.20 36.17 -11.50
N GLY A 82 5.91 35.23 -12.39
CA GLY A 82 6.74 34.95 -13.56
C GLY A 82 6.48 33.60 -14.22
N SER A 83 5.50 33.52 -15.12
CA SER A 83 5.68 32.76 -16.38
C SER A 83 6.46 33.69 -17.36
N PRO A 84 7.17 33.22 -18.40
CA PRO A 84 6.88 32.02 -19.22
C PRO A 84 8.11 31.19 -19.73
N ALA A 85 7.77 30.08 -20.40
CA ALA A 85 8.41 29.46 -21.58
C ALA A 85 9.93 29.24 -21.66
N ALA A 86 10.36 27.99 -21.89
CA ALA A 86 11.07 27.59 -23.11
C ALA A 86 11.38 26.08 -23.20
N SER A 87 11.27 25.60 -24.44
CA SER A 87 12.01 24.48 -25.06
C SER A 87 11.53 23.03 -24.85
N PRO A 88 10.83 22.47 -25.86
CA PRO A 88 10.86 21.05 -26.16
C PRO A 88 12.12 20.70 -26.95
N ALA A 89 12.87 19.69 -26.51
CA ALA A 89 13.88 19.04 -27.33
C ALA A 89 13.74 17.52 -27.18
N SER A 90 13.13 16.94 -28.20
CA SER A 90 13.15 15.51 -28.51
C SER A 90 14.59 15.08 -28.85
N PRO A 91 14.99 13.84 -28.55
CA PRO A 91 15.46 13.02 -29.65
C PRO A 91 14.79 11.65 -29.71
N ALA A 92 14.47 11.29 -30.95
CA ALA A 92 14.08 9.99 -31.42
C ALA A 92 15.07 8.89 -31.02
N ALA A 93 14.53 7.72 -30.66
CA ALA A 93 15.19 6.44 -30.89
C ALA A 93 14.13 5.44 -31.39
N ALA A 94 14.39 4.93 -32.59
CA ALA A 94 13.54 4.06 -33.38
C ALA A 94 13.59 2.59 -32.87
N PRO A 95 12.75 1.69 -33.40
CA PRO A 95 12.37 0.41 -32.81
C PRO A 95 13.41 -0.69 -33.06
N GLN A 96 13.70 -1.50 -32.03
CA GLN A 96 14.33 -2.81 -32.22
C GLN A 96 13.24 -3.88 -32.30
N ALA A 97 13.16 -4.48 -33.49
CA ALA A 97 12.36 -5.64 -33.84
C ALA A 97 12.87 -6.92 -33.14
N PRO A 98 12.01 -7.94 -33.00
CA PRO A 98 12.28 -9.15 -32.23
C PRO A 98 13.15 -10.16 -32.98
N PRO A 99 14.01 -10.93 -32.29
CA PRO A 99 14.47 -12.22 -32.80
C PRO A 99 13.43 -13.32 -32.49
N ALA A 100 13.05 -14.01 -33.55
CA ALA A 100 12.24 -15.22 -33.54
C ALA A 100 13.09 -16.49 -33.35
N ALA A 101 12.42 -17.54 -32.83
CA ALA A 101 12.80 -18.97 -32.78
C ALA A 101 13.96 -19.34 -31.81
N ALA A 102 13.95 -20.44 -31.07
CA ALA A 102 13.27 -21.73 -31.26
C ALA A 102 13.10 -22.49 -29.89
N PRO A 103 12.44 -23.66 -29.86
CA PRO A 103 12.04 -24.37 -28.66
C PRO A 103 13.15 -25.28 -28.12
N VAL A 104 13.34 -25.31 -26.80
CA VAL A 104 14.09 -26.38 -26.13
C VAL A 104 13.16 -27.11 -25.17
N GLN A 105 12.85 -28.35 -25.53
CA GLN A 105 12.32 -29.37 -24.64
C GLN A 105 13.42 -29.72 -23.64
N GLU A 106 13.20 -29.45 -22.35
CA GLU A 106 13.90 -30.12 -21.26
C GLU A 106 12.85 -31.00 -20.56
N GLN A 107 12.74 -32.22 -21.07
CA GLN A 107 11.98 -33.30 -20.48
C GLN A 107 12.86 -33.96 -19.40
N ALA A 108 12.23 -34.29 -18.27
CA ALA A 108 12.71 -35.16 -17.19
C ALA A 108 13.38 -34.50 -15.97
N ARG A 109 12.53 -34.10 -15.00
CA ARG A 109 12.50 -34.79 -13.69
C ARG A 109 11.22 -34.48 -12.93
N LEU A 110 10.34 -35.48 -12.85
CA LEU A 110 9.30 -35.58 -11.82
C LEU A 110 10.00 -35.61 -10.44
N PRO A 111 9.53 -34.81 -9.48
CA PRO A 111 8.96 -35.46 -8.31
C PRO A 111 7.46 -35.27 -8.29
N ASP A 112 6.80 -36.43 -8.23
CA ASP A 112 5.51 -36.64 -7.61
C ASP A 112 5.46 -35.89 -6.27
N VAL A 113 4.88 -34.69 -6.27
CA VAL A 113 4.35 -34.05 -5.07
C VAL A 113 2.99 -33.54 -5.47
N ALA A 114 2.02 -34.42 -5.17
CA ALA A 114 0.62 -34.17 -4.96
C ALA A 114 0.21 -32.71 -5.17
N ALA A 115 -0.62 -32.51 -6.18
CA ALA A 115 -1.49 -31.38 -6.32
C ALA A 115 -2.06 -30.97 -4.95
N ALA A 116 -1.43 -29.98 -4.33
CA ALA A 116 -2.12 -29.09 -3.41
C ALA A 116 -3.06 -28.27 -4.28
N ALA A 117 -4.17 -28.91 -4.67
CA ALA A 117 -5.36 -28.21 -5.06
C ALA A 117 -5.60 -27.21 -3.92
N VAL A 118 -5.32 -25.94 -4.18
CA VAL A 118 -5.96 -24.87 -3.46
C VAL A 118 -7.43 -25.08 -3.79
N VAL A 119 -8.09 -25.83 -2.93
CA VAL A 119 -9.53 -25.97 -2.91
C VAL A 119 -10.00 -24.56 -2.56
N VAL A 120 -10.12 -23.70 -3.56
CA VAL A 120 -11.00 -22.55 -3.50
C VAL A 120 -12.37 -23.20 -3.38
N ASP A 121 -12.76 -23.43 -2.14
CA ASP A 121 -13.97 -24.16 -1.80
C ASP A 121 -15.11 -23.47 -2.53
N ALA A 122 -15.70 -24.15 -3.53
CA ALA A 122 -16.74 -23.58 -4.37
C ALA A 122 -17.96 -23.14 -3.53
N SER A 123 -18.06 -23.57 -2.28
CA SER A 123 -19.07 -23.14 -1.30
C SER A 123 -18.78 -21.76 -0.70
N SER A 124 -17.60 -21.17 -0.88
CA SER A 124 -17.25 -19.82 -0.40
C SER A 124 -17.76 -18.70 -1.32
N LEU A 125 -18.03 -18.99 -2.60
CA LEU A 125 -18.53 -18.00 -3.56
C LEU A 125 -19.89 -17.38 -3.17
N PRO A 126 -20.91 -18.16 -2.73
CA PRO A 126 -22.17 -17.57 -2.25
C PRO A 126 -22.02 -16.80 -0.92
N GLU A 127 -21.04 -17.14 -0.07
CA GLU A 127 -20.73 -16.41 1.17
C GLU A 127 -20.16 -15.01 0.84
N ILE A 128 -19.19 -14.96 -0.09
CA ILE A 128 -18.60 -13.71 -0.56
C ILE A 128 -19.66 -12.81 -1.18
N GLN A 129 -20.61 -13.37 -1.95
CA GLN A 129 -21.72 -12.58 -2.49
C GLN A 129 -22.61 -11.99 -1.38
N ARG A 130 -22.99 -12.78 -0.37
CA ARG A 130 -23.78 -12.27 0.77
C ARG A 130 -23.04 -11.17 1.51
N GLN A 131 -21.74 -11.35 1.74
CA GLN A 131 -20.92 -10.34 2.39
C GLN A 131 -20.83 -9.06 1.56
N ALA A 132 -20.63 -9.16 0.25
CA ALA A 132 -20.61 -8.01 -0.65
C ALA A 132 -21.93 -7.22 -0.64
N VAL A 133 -23.07 -7.93 -0.68
CA VAL A 133 -24.40 -7.30 -0.58
C VAL A 133 -24.58 -6.59 0.76
N SER A 134 -24.17 -7.22 1.87
CA SER A 134 -24.25 -6.60 3.20
C SER A 134 -23.41 -5.33 3.32
N ILE A 135 -22.21 -5.32 2.76
CA ILE A 135 -21.33 -4.14 2.74
C ILE A 135 -21.96 -3.03 1.90
N LEU A 136 -22.44 -3.33 0.70
CA LEU A 136 -23.10 -2.35 -0.18
C LEU A 136 -24.35 -1.74 0.47
N GLN A 137 -25.13 -2.56 1.18
CA GLN A 137 -26.31 -2.10 1.90
C GLN A 137 -25.93 -1.16 3.06
N THR A 138 -24.84 -1.48 3.78
CA THR A 138 -24.31 -0.61 4.84
C THR A 138 -23.83 0.74 4.28
N MET A 139 -23.13 0.73 3.15
CA MET A 139 -22.68 1.96 2.48
C MET A 139 -23.87 2.80 2.03
N GLN A 140 -24.92 2.17 1.49
CA GLN A 140 -26.13 2.86 1.05
C GLN A 140 -26.89 3.51 2.22
N ASP A 141 -27.02 2.84 3.36
CA ASP A 141 -27.60 3.43 4.58
C ASP A 141 -26.83 4.67 5.03
N MET A 142 -25.49 4.59 4.99
CA MET A 142 -24.62 5.70 5.37
C MET A 142 -24.80 6.91 4.45
N VAL A 143 -24.94 6.69 3.14
CA VAL A 143 -25.20 7.76 2.17
C VAL A 143 -26.58 8.39 2.42
N GLN A 144 -27.62 7.58 2.63
CA GLN A 144 -28.96 8.12 2.92
C GLN A 144 -28.98 8.99 4.18
N ARG A 145 -28.25 8.60 5.23
CA ARG A 145 -28.11 9.43 6.44
C ARG A 145 -27.41 10.75 6.16
N GLN A 146 -26.35 10.75 5.34
CA GLN A 146 -25.67 11.98 4.94
C GLN A 146 -26.61 12.88 4.14
N GLU A 147 -27.36 12.34 3.18
CA GLU A 147 -28.35 13.10 2.41
C GLU A 147 -29.45 13.69 3.28
N ALA A 148 -29.97 12.91 4.23
CA ALA A 148 -30.98 13.37 5.18
C ALA A 148 -30.46 14.53 6.04
N LEU A 149 -29.21 14.42 6.50
CA LEU A 149 -28.56 15.46 7.30
C LEU A 149 -28.34 16.73 6.49
N VAL A 150 -27.83 16.61 5.26
CA VAL A 150 -27.67 17.74 4.34
C VAL A 150 -29.01 18.43 4.08
N LYS A 151 -30.05 17.66 3.81
CA LYS A 151 -31.40 18.18 3.58
C LYS A 151 -31.95 18.91 4.80
N ALA A 152 -31.76 18.37 6.00
CA ALA A 152 -32.17 19.02 7.25
C ALA A 152 -31.44 20.36 7.47
N LEU A 153 -30.14 20.41 7.18
CA LEU A 153 -29.37 21.65 7.24
C LEU A 153 -29.86 22.69 6.22
N SER A 154 -30.16 22.27 4.99
CA SER A 154 -30.72 23.18 3.98
C SER A 154 -32.09 23.75 4.38
N GLN A 155 -32.95 22.94 5.00
CA GLN A 155 -34.24 23.43 5.50
C GLN A 155 -34.07 24.44 6.66
N LEU A 156 -33.12 24.19 7.56
CA LEU A 156 -32.82 25.11 8.65
C LEU A 156 -32.29 26.47 8.15
N GLN A 157 -31.50 26.46 7.08
CA GLN A 157 -30.97 27.68 6.45
C GLN A 157 -32.03 28.44 5.63
N GLY A 158 -33.02 27.74 5.06
CA GLY A 158 -34.07 28.34 4.22
C GLY A 158 -35.34 28.77 4.95
N GLY A 159 -35.57 28.32 6.20
CA GLY A 159 -36.81 28.54 6.95
C GLY A 159 -36.84 29.77 7.86
N GLY A 160 -35.83 30.65 7.79
CA GLY A 160 -35.69 31.84 8.64
C GLY A 160 -36.04 33.17 7.95
N ALA A 161 -37.09 33.17 7.11
CA ALA A 161 -37.61 34.37 6.44
C ALA A 161 -39.06 34.64 6.87
#